data_AF-A0A3N4IC18-F1
#
_entry.id   AF-A0A3N4IC18-F1
#
_cell.length_a   1.000
_cell.length_b   1.000
_cell.length_c   1.000
_cell.angle_alpha   90.00
_cell.angle_beta   90.00
_cell.angle_gamma   90.00
#
_symmetry.space_group_name_H-M   'P 1'
#
loop_
_entity.id
_entity.type
_entity.pdbx_description
1 polymer ?
#
loop_
_entity_poly.entity_id
_entity_poly.type
_entity_poly.pdbx_seq_one_letter_code
_entity_poly.pdbx_strand_id
1 'polypeptide(L)'
;MEAREHRFMLSHILASPSPLSAGMNIANDPLAEKIDVSNTDLLSSTATESDHTISDRERSPTPPPNPPSVPAGRALDGELEDWKALPPLPSEGKTRVRLNEDEKTLLIRTCYEYGDHYVGGNKDQFWVGIQRLMSKKLGCRIGNPRQTVQRMLREFEATIAIEKTASGKPLLDTDLKQALWLWKTDWDALEKNLSKEAKDAKQKDKELAVAQREAMLHTLAEKPNFQAAKAAVTIRERPGKRDGTDNPTKKEKVEDLKAKRRRIREREDFLEERFEEESALMSETLSAINSLANTLAGSTSNVEIATNVKVERMYEEIAQLKQELERQRTMAAQQTSEMLAMLSEIRASMQSNNQMPFPYL
;
A
#
# COMPACT_ATOMS: atom_id res chain seq x y z
N MET A 1 -2.00 27.26 24.76
CA MET A 1 -2.74 27.33 23.48
C MET A 1 -1.92 28.19 22.52
N GLU A 2 -1.02 27.55 21.79
CA GLU A 2 -0.29 28.19 20.69
C GLU A 2 -1.01 27.84 19.38
N ALA A 3 -1.48 28.87 18.68
CA ALA A 3 -2.13 28.76 17.38
C ALA A 3 -1.07 28.42 16.31
N ARG A 4 -1.22 27.26 15.65
CA ARG A 4 -0.46 26.92 14.44
C ARG A 4 -1.22 27.43 13.21
N GLU A 5 -1.03 28.71 12.92
CA GLU A 5 -1.28 29.28 11.59
C GLU A 5 -0.14 28.86 10.65
N HIS A 6 -0.33 27.79 9.88
CA HIS A 6 0.57 27.50 8.76
C HIS A 6 0.09 28.25 7.51
N ARG A 7 0.57 29.49 7.45
CA ARG A 7 0.55 30.41 6.31
C ARG A 7 1.29 29.78 5.12
N PHE A 8 0.58 29.57 4.02
CA PHE A 8 1.14 29.28 2.70
C PHE A 8 2.10 30.42 2.30
N MET A 9 3.40 30.18 2.38
CA MET A 9 4.43 31.03 1.77
C MET A 9 4.76 30.46 0.39
N LEU A 10 4.16 31.06 -0.63
CA LEU A 10 4.60 30.98 -2.01
C LEU A 10 6.00 31.60 -2.12
N SER A 11 7.04 30.78 -2.10
CA SER A 11 8.38 31.20 -2.50
C SER A 11 8.62 30.80 -3.96
N HIS A 12 8.75 31.83 -4.79
CA HIS A 12 9.30 31.82 -6.13
C HIS A 12 10.54 30.91 -6.24
N ILE A 13 10.48 29.90 -7.11
CA ILE A 13 11.68 29.24 -7.64
C ILE A 13 11.82 29.65 -9.10
N LEU A 14 12.97 30.23 -9.35
CA LEU A 14 13.46 30.85 -10.57
C LEU A 14 13.41 29.88 -11.75
N ALA A 15 12.93 30.41 -12.87
CA ALA A 15 13.10 29.85 -14.19
C ALA A 15 14.59 29.71 -14.52
N SER A 16 15.03 28.49 -14.84
CA SER A 16 16.26 28.25 -15.61
C SER A 16 15.87 27.85 -17.04
N PRO A 17 16.38 28.51 -18.08
CA PRO A 17 16.10 28.15 -19.47
C PRO A 17 17.00 26.97 -19.86
N SER A 18 16.40 25.88 -20.34
CA SER A 18 17.14 24.83 -21.04
C SER A 18 16.90 24.91 -22.55
N PRO A 19 17.91 24.63 -23.37
CA PRO A 19 18.00 25.13 -24.72
C PRO A 19 17.27 24.25 -25.73
N LEU A 20 16.83 24.92 -26.78
CA LEU A 20 16.36 24.40 -28.06
C LEU A 20 17.31 23.31 -28.59
N SER A 21 16.79 22.09 -28.74
CA SER A 21 17.34 21.13 -29.72
C SER A 21 16.35 20.97 -30.85
N ALA A 22 16.84 21.31 -32.03
CA ALA A 22 16.17 21.30 -33.30
C ALA A 22 15.86 19.87 -33.78
N GLY A 23 14.75 19.78 -34.54
CA GLY A 23 14.73 19.11 -35.83
C GLY A 23 14.59 17.58 -35.83
N MET A 24 13.37 17.10 -36.02
CA MET A 24 13.15 15.99 -36.95
C MET A 24 11.80 16.14 -37.65
N ASN A 25 11.90 16.13 -38.97
CA ASN A 25 10.87 16.39 -39.96
C ASN A 25 9.99 15.16 -40.22
N ILE A 26 8.69 15.45 -40.43
CA ILE A 26 7.84 15.03 -41.56
C ILE A 26 7.69 13.51 -41.83
N ALA A 27 6.48 13.03 -41.58
CA ALA A 27 5.74 12.22 -42.55
C ALA A 27 4.24 12.50 -42.37
N ASN A 28 3.69 13.28 -43.30
CA ASN A 28 2.25 13.41 -43.54
C ASN A 28 1.76 12.15 -44.24
N ASP A 29 0.65 11.58 -43.80
CA ASP A 29 -0.13 10.63 -44.61
C ASP A 29 -1.63 10.96 -44.48
N PRO A 30 -2.27 11.47 -45.56
CA PRO A 30 -3.70 11.74 -45.58
C PRO A 30 -4.43 10.67 -46.38
N LEU A 31 -5.30 9.89 -45.73
CA LEU A 31 -6.31 9.10 -46.43
C LEU A 31 -7.68 9.40 -45.85
N ALA A 32 -8.38 10.22 -46.62
CA ALA A 32 -9.78 10.53 -46.53
C ALA A 32 -10.61 9.28 -46.86
N GLU A 33 -11.58 8.96 -46.02
CA GLU A 33 -12.73 8.18 -46.44
C GLU A 33 -13.99 9.03 -46.21
N LYS A 34 -14.60 9.39 -47.34
CA LYS A 34 -15.86 10.11 -47.45
C LYS A 34 -16.98 9.16 -47.06
N ILE A 35 -17.82 9.54 -46.10
CA ILE A 35 -19.16 8.99 -45.98
C ILE A 35 -20.14 10.12 -46.25
N ASP A 36 -20.71 10.06 -47.44
CA ASP A 36 -21.92 10.79 -47.83
C ASP A 36 -23.10 10.27 -47.02
N VAL A 37 -23.78 11.16 -46.31
CA VAL A 37 -25.21 11.00 -46.00
C VAL A 37 -25.90 12.32 -46.30
N SER A 38 -26.38 12.42 -47.53
CA SER A 38 -27.39 13.40 -47.93
C SER A 38 -28.78 12.93 -47.48
N ASN A 39 -29.68 13.92 -47.33
CA ASN A 39 -31.14 13.85 -47.14
C ASN A 39 -31.61 13.76 -45.68
N THR A 40 -32.54 14.58 -45.18
CA THR A 40 -33.54 15.45 -45.84
C THR A 40 -34.18 16.37 -44.79
N ASP A 41 -34.30 17.65 -45.16
CA ASP A 41 -35.51 18.48 -45.08
C ASP A 41 -36.35 18.66 -43.80
N LEU A 42 -36.44 19.95 -43.44
CA LEU A 42 -37.67 20.76 -43.25
C LEU A 42 -38.58 20.48 -42.04
N LEU A 43 -38.63 21.45 -41.12
CA LEU A 43 -39.76 22.36 -40.81
C LEU A 43 -39.48 22.96 -39.40
N SER A 44 -39.16 24.25 -39.27
CA SER A 44 -40.06 25.42 -39.29
C SER A 44 -41.00 25.52 -38.08
N SER A 45 -40.98 26.69 -37.44
CA SER A 45 -41.94 27.29 -36.48
C SER A 45 -41.45 27.29 -35.03
N THR A 46 -41.56 28.36 -34.25
CA THR A 46 -42.07 29.74 -34.45
C THR A 46 -41.66 30.52 -33.20
N ALA A 47 -41.24 31.76 -33.38
CA ALA A 47 -41.15 32.75 -32.33
C ALA A 47 -42.50 32.93 -31.61
N THR A 48 -42.48 33.12 -30.30
CA THR A 48 -43.56 33.79 -29.58
C THR A 48 -42.92 34.67 -28.52
N GLU A 49 -42.78 35.94 -28.89
CA GLU A 49 -42.75 37.07 -27.96
C GLU A 49 -44.02 37.00 -27.09
N SER A 50 -43.87 37.16 -25.79
CA SER A 50 -44.95 37.70 -24.96
C SER A 50 -44.34 38.66 -23.94
N ASP A 51 -44.53 39.91 -24.29
CA ASP A 51 -44.40 41.11 -23.48
C ASP A 51 -45.46 41.06 -22.37
N HIS A 52 -45.03 41.17 -21.10
CA HIS A 52 -45.95 41.46 -20.00
C HIS A 52 -45.35 42.54 -19.08
N THR A 53 -45.87 43.73 -19.35
CA THR A 53 -45.75 45.00 -18.65
C THR A 53 -46.36 44.96 -17.23
N ILE A 54 -45.56 45.38 -16.25
CA ILE A 54 -45.85 46.19 -15.05
C ILE A 54 -47.04 45.78 -14.15
N SER A 55 -46.73 45.43 -12.89
CA SER A 55 -47.56 45.87 -11.76
C SER A 55 -46.70 46.11 -10.52
N ASP A 56 -46.57 47.40 -10.18
CA ASP A 56 -46.10 47.93 -8.91
C ASP A 56 -46.85 47.31 -7.73
N ARG A 57 -46.10 46.78 -6.76
CA ARG A 57 -46.58 46.67 -5.38
C ARG A 57 -45.43 46.82 -4.39
N GLU A 58 -45.11 48.07 -4.08
CA GLU A 58 -44.49 48.43 -2.81
C GLU A 58 -45.32 47.87 -1.65
N ARG A 59 -44.77 46.88 -0.94
CA ARG A 59 -45.05 46.65 0.47
C ARG A 59 -43.81 46.05 1.12
N SER A 60 -43.08 46.90 1.81
CA SER A 60 -42.02 46.56 2.74
C SER A 60 -42.59 45.78 3.93
N PRO A 61 -42.10 44.57 4.25
CA PRO A 61 -42.23 43.96 5.55
C PRO A 61 -40.87 43.96 6.26
N THR A 62 -40.88 44.56 7.44
CA THR A 62 -39.87 44.58 8.49
C THR A 62 -39.06 43.27 8.59
N PRO A 63 -37.72 43.33 8.68
CA PRO A 63 -36.90 42.14 8.87
C PRO A 63 -37.14 41.54 10.28
N PRO A 64 -37.31 40.22 10.41
CA PRO A 64 -37.37 39.56 11.71
C PRO A 64 -36.02 39.67 12.46
N PRO A 65 -36.03 39.63 13.80
CA PRO A 65 -34.82 39.72 14.60
C PRO A 65 -33.87 38.56 14.27
N ASN A 66 -32.61 38.92 13.98
CA ASN A 66 -31.53 37.98 13.68
C ASN A 66 -31.52 36.82 14.69
N PRO A 67 -31.61 35.56 14.24
CA PRO A 67 -31.29 34.44 15.11
C PRO A 67 -29.81 34.53 15.52
N PRO A 68 -29.45 34.12 16.74
CA PRO A 68 -28.07 34.15 17.20
C PRO A 68 -27.19 33.40 16.19
N SER A 69 -26.24 34.12 15.61
CA SER A 69 -25.25 33.60 14.67
C SER A 69 -24.52 32.46 15.37
N VAL A 70 -24.85 31.23 14.99
CA VAL A 70 -24.19 30.03 15.48
C VAL A 70 -22.80 30.03 14.85
N PRO A 71 -21.71 29.93 15.64
CA PRO A 71 -20.36 29.95 15.08
C PRO A 71 -20.18 28.81 14.09
N ALA A 72 -19.93 29.18 12.83
CA ALA A 72 -19.48 28.28 11.77
C ALA A 72 -18.08 27.77 12.12
N GLY A 73 -18.04 26.71 12.92
CA GLY A 73 -16.79 26.18 13.46
C GLY A 73 -16.99 25.27 14.66
N ARG A 74 -18.11 24.52 14.71
CA ARG A 74 -18.27 23.46 15.70
C ARG A 74 -17.35 22.32 15.31
N ALA A 75 -16.11 22.37 15.80
CA ALA A 75 -15.18 21.26 15.74
C ALA A 75 -15.86 20.05 16.40
N LEU A 76 -16.22 19.06 15.59
CA LEU A 76 -16.75 17.76 16.00
C LEU A 76 -15.62 16.85 16.50
N ASP A 77 -14.61 17.40 17.18
CA ASP A 77 -13.47 16.62 17.67
C ASP A 77 -13.86 15.67 18.81
N GLY A 78 -15.04 15.85 19.43
CA GLY A 78 -15.55 14.99 20.50
C GLY A 78 -16.36 13.78 20.06
N GLU A 79 -16.91 13.74 18.84
CA GLU A 79 -17.73 12.61 18.36
C GLU A 79 -16.90 11.61 17.53
N LEU A 80 -15.67 11.99 17.16
CA LEU A 80 -14.77 11.18 16.34
C LEU A 80 -14.06 10.05 17.11
N GLU A 81 -14.03 10.05 18.45
CA GLU A 81 -13.53 8.88 19.20
C GLU A 81 -14.60 7.78 19.34
N ASP A 82 -15.87 8.13 19.16
CA ASP A 82 -17.00 7.24 19.49
C ASP A 82 -17.39 6.30 18.33
N TRP A 83 -16.88 6.53 17.09
CA TRP A 83 -17.23 5.65 15.95
C TRP A 83 -16.67 4.23 16.08
N LYS A 84 -15.57 4.05 16.84
CA LYS A 84 -15.00 2.73 17.15
C LYS A 84 -15.77 2.02 18.26
N ALA A 85 -16.35 2.76 19.20
CA ALA A 85 -16.98 2.24 20.41
C ALA A 85 -18.49 1.98 20.30
N LEU A 86 -19.09 2.13 19.10
CA LEU A 86 -20.52 1.90 18.93
C LEU A 86 -20.91 0.44 19.27
N PRO A 87 -21.91 0.23 20.15
CA PRO A 87 -22.35 -1.10 20.54
C PRO A 87 -22.83 -1.91 19.32
N PRO A 88 -22.67 -3.24 19.35
CA PRO A 88 -23.10 -4.11 18.26
C PRO A 88 -24.60 -3.91 18.00
N LEU A 89 -24.97 -3.64 16.74
CA LEU A 89 -26.37 -3.42 16.39
C LEU A 89 -27.20 -4.69 16.66
N PRO A 90 -28.41 -4.55 17.23
CA PRO A 90 -29.31 -5.67 17.43
C PRO A 90 -29.60 -6.36 16.09
N SER A 91 -29.48 -7.68 16.08
CA SER A 91 -29.67 -8.52 14.89
C SER A 91 -31.17 -8.71 14.57
N GLU A 92 -31.91 -7.63 14.34
CA GLU A 92 -33.31 -7.70 13.94
C GLU A 92 -33.44 -7.69 12.41
N GLY A 93 -34.28 -8.59 11.88
CA GLY A 93 -34.94 -8.55 10.57
C GLY A 93 -34.08 -8.29 9.31
N LYS A 94 -34.00 -9.27 8.42
CA LYS A 94 -33.29 -9.21 7.13
C LYS A 94 -34.05 -8.39 6.05
N THR A 95 -34.64 -7.26 6.41
CA THR A 95 -35.37 -6.41 5.47
C THR A 95 -34.37 -5.53 4.73
N ARG A 96 -34.21 -5.75 3.42
CA ARG A 96 -33.33 -4.91 2.58
C ARG A 96 -34.00 -3.55 2.37
N VAL A 97 -33.57 -2.54 3.12
CA VAL A 97 -34.02 -1.15 2.92
C VAL A 97 -33.43 -0.62 1.60
N ARG A 98 -34.28 -0.05 0.74
CA ARG A 98 -33.86 0.69 -0.45
C ARG A 98 -33.64 2.14 -0.06
N LEU A 99 -32.44 2.67 -0.33
CA LEU A 99 -32.11 4.06 -0.03
C LEU A 99 -32.74 5.00 -1.06
N ASN A 100 -33.39 6.05 -0.57
CA ASN A 100 -33.86 7.19 -1.35
C ASN A 100 -32.69 8.07 -1.82
N GLU A 101 -32.94 9.01 -2.74
CA GLU A 101 -31.88 9.87 -3.29
C GLU A 101 -31.22 10.73 -2.21
N ASP A 102 -31.99 11.30 -1.29
CA ASP A 102 -31.46 12.08 -0.16
C ASP A 102 -30.59 11.23 0.77
N GLU A 103 -30.99 9.97 1.01
CA GLU A 103 -30.26 9.03 1.85
C GLU A 103 -28.97 8.56 1.18
N LYS A 104 -28.98 8.40 -0.15
CA LYS A 104 -27.78 8.13 -0.96
C LYS A 104 -26.82 9.32 -0.93
N THR A 105 -27.34 10.54 -1.03
CA THR A 105 -26.53 11.77 -0.93
C THR A 105 -25.90 11.87 0.45
N LEU A 106 -26.68 11.62 1.51
CA LEU A 106 -26.18 11.58 2.89
C LEU A 106 -25.09 10.51 3.07
N LEU A 107 -25.25 9.33 2.47
CA LEU A 107 -24.25 8.28 2.48
C LEU A 107 -22.92 8.75 1.87
N ILE A 108 -22.95 9.36 0.69
CA ILE A 108 -21.73 9.84 0.02
C ILE A 108 -21.08 10.99 0.79
N ARG A 109 -21.86 11.96 1.28
CA ARG A 109 -21.34 13.05 2.13
C ARG A 109 -20.69 12.51 3.40
N THR A 110 -21.30 11.52 4.03
CA THR A 110 -20.74 10.85 5.22
C THR A 110 -19.47 10.09 4.87
N CYS A 111 -19.40 9.40 3.71
CA CYS A 111 -18.15 8.79 3.26
C CYS A 111 -17.06 9.85 3.11
N TYR A 112 -17.36 11.01 2.51
CA TYR A 112 -16.41 12.10 2.28
C TYR A 112 -15.90 12.69 3.61
N GLU A 113 -16.80 12.97 4.55
CA GLU A 113 -16.49 13.51 5.87
C GLU A 113 -15.51 12.63 6.67
N TYR A 114 -15.64 11.31 6.56
CA TYR A 114 -14.80 10.35 7.29
C TYR A 114 -13.71 9.71 6.43
N GLY A 115 -13.46 10.25 5.24
CA GLY A 115 -12.63 9.55 4.27
C GLY A 115 -11.15 9.51 4.65
N ASP A 116 -10.67 10.37 5.56
CA ASP A 116 -9.31 10.26 6.10
C ASP A 116 -9.05 8.87 6.72
N HIS A 117 -10.07 8.27 7.33
CA HIS A 117 -10.00 6.90 7.85
C HIS A 117 -9.98 5.83 6.76
N TYR A 118 -10.54 6.12 5.59
CA TYR A 118 -10.45 5.22 4.43
C TYR A 118 -9.02 5.15 3.87
N VAL A 119 -8.30 6.27 3.93
CA VAL A 119 -6.92 6.38 3.42
C VAL A 119 -5.88 5.91 4.43
N GLY A 120 -5.98 6.36 5.69
CA GLY A 120 -4.97 6.05 6.71
C GLY A 120 -5.22 4.73 7.45
N GLY A 121 -6.38 4.10 7.27
CA GLY A 121 -6.84 2.98 8.08
C GLY A 121 -7.14 1.71 7.30
N ASN A 122 -7.71 0.74 8.02
CA ASN A 122 -8.25 -0.47 7.40
C ASN A 122 -9.56 -0.13 6.68
N LYS A 123 -9.59 -0.30 5.36
CA LYS A 123 -10.77 -0.04 4.50
C LYS A 123 -12.02 -0.77 4.99
N ASP A 124 -11.89 -1.99 5.53
CA ASP A 124 -13.05 -2.74 6.02
C ASP A 124 -13.61 -2.14 7.32
N GLN A 125 -12.75 -1.63 8.20
CA GLN A 125 -13.19 -0.92 9.40
C GLN A 125 -13.90 0.38 9.05
N PHE A 126 -13.41 1.11 8.04
CA PHE A 126 -14.10 2.28 7.51
C PHE A 126 -15.52 1.94 7.06
N TRP A 127 -15.70 0.91 6.21
CA TRP A 127 -17.02 0.55 5.72
C TRP A 127 -17.97 0.08 6.83
N VAL A 128 -17.48 -0.65 7.83
CA VAL A 128 -18.26 -1.01 9.02
C VAL A 128 -18.66 0.24 9.82
N GLY A 129 -17.74 1.20 10.00
CA GLY A 129 -18.00 2.48 10.65
C GLY A 129 -19.09 3.28 9.95
N ILE A 130 -18.97 3.45 8.63
CA ILE A 130 -20.00 4.10 7.80
C ILE A 130 -21.35 3.37 7.92
N GLN A 131 -21.35 2.03 7.93
CA GLN A 131 -22.58 1.25 8.08
C GLN A 131 -23.29 1.56 9.40
N ARG A 132 -22.55 1.61 10.50
CA ARG A 132 -23.09 1.92 11.83
C ARG A 132 -23.59 3.36 11.90
N LEU A 133 -22.78 4.31 11.43
CA LEU A 133 -23.11 5.73 11.46
C LEU A 133 -24.38 6.03 10.63
N MET A 134 -24.48 5.44 9.44
CA MET A 134 -25.68 5.58 8.60
C MET A 134 -26.89 4.89 9.19
N SER A 135 -26.72 3.72 9.84
CA SER A 135 -27.84 3.06 10.51
C SER A 135 -28.37 3.88 11.69
N LYS A 136 -27.47 4.57 12.42
CA LYS A 136 -27.82 5.53 13.48
C LYS A 136 -28.55 6.75 12.90
N LYS A 137 -28.02 7.36 11.82
CA LYS A 137 -28.61 8.56 11.19
C LYS A 137 -29.99 8.30 10.58
N LEU A 138 -30.20 7.13 9.94
CA LEU A 138 -31.44 6.80 9.25
C LEU A 138 -32.46 6.06 10.13
N GLY A 139 -32.07 5.62 11.33
CA GLY A 139 -32.91 4.80 12.20
C GLY A 139 -33.26 3.43 11.63
N CYS A 140 -32.59 3.00 10.55
CA CYS A 140 -32.81 1.71 9.90
C CYS A 140 -31.48 1.04 9.54
N ARG A 141 -31.48 -0.30 9.52
CA ARG A 141 -30.27 -1.06 9.17
C ARG A 141 -30.01 -0.92 7.67
N ILE A 142 -28.92 -0.26 7.31
CA ILE A 142 -28.49 -0.20 5.92
C ILE A 142 -27.76 -1.48 5.50
N GLY A 143 -27.89 -1.83 4.22
CA GLY A 143 -27.12 -2.91 3.60
C GLY A 143 -25.62 -2.61 3.55
N ASN A 144 -24.86 -3.37 2.77
CA ASN A 144 -23.42 -3.15 2.61
C ASN A 144 -23.16 -1.78 1.93
N PRO A 145 -22.62 -0.76 2.63
CA PRO A 145 -22.45 0.58 2.07
C PRO A 145 -21.44 0.59 0.93
N ARG A 146 -20.38 -0.24 1.01
CA ARG A 146 -19.36 -0.36 -0.03
C ARG A 146 -19.97 -0.74 -1.38
N GLN A 147 -20.83 -1.78 -1.38
CA GLN A 147 -21.49 -2.25 -2.60
C GLN A 147 -22.46 -1.19 -3.16
N THR A 148 -23.16 -0.48 -2.28
CA THR A 148 -24.09 0.59 -2.67
C THR A 148 -23.34 1.76 -3.32
N VAL A 149 -22.26 2.25 -2.69
CA VAL A 149 -21.42 3.33 -3.23
C VAL A 149 -20.78 2.93 -4.55
N GLN A 150 -20.21 1.73 -4.65
CA GLN A 150 -19.62 1.22 -5.91
C GLN A 150 -20.65 1.05 -7.03
N ARG A 151 -21.91 0.73 -6.71
CA ARG A 151 -22.99 0.70 -7.70
C ARG A 151 -23.33 2.11 -8.17
N MET A 152 -23.52 3.05 -7.24
CA MET A 152 -23.84 4.44 -7.57
C MET A 152 -22.73 5.11 -8.40
N LEU A 153 -21.46 4.86 -8.09
CA LEU A 153 -20.34 5.37 -8.88
C LEU A 153 -20.34 4.82 -10.31
N ARG A 154 -20.62 3.53 -10.51
CA ARG A 154 -20.71 2.94 -11.86
C ARG A 154 -21.89 3.48 -12.67
N GLU A 155 -23.05 3.62 -12.04
CA GLU A 155 -24.24 4.23 -12.65
C GLU A 155 -23.95 5.69 -13.04
N PHE A 156 -23.34 6.45 -12.12
CA PHE A 156 -22.92 7.83 -12.36
C PHE A 156 -21.93 7.96 -13.51
N GLU A 157 -20.91 7.11 -13.57
CA GLU A 157 -19.93 7.08 -14.66
C GLU A 157 -20.57 6.80 -16.02
N ALA A 158 -21.52 5.85 -16.07
CA ALA A 158 -22.27 5.56 -17.27
C ALA A 158 -23.11 6.76 -17.71
N THR A 159 -23.81 7.44 -16.78
CA THR A 159 -24.57 8.65 -17.07
C THR A 159 -23.67 9.77 -17.58
N ILE A 160 -22.53 10.02 -16.93
CA ILE A 160 -21.57 11.06 -17.34
C ILE A 160 -20.96 10.74 -18.71
N ALA A 161 -20.70 9.46 -19.03
CA ALA A 161 -20.23 9.07 -20.35
C ALA A 161 -21.25 9.40 -21.44
N ILE A 162 -22.54 9.10 -21.20
CA ILE A 162 -23.64 9.42 -22.11
C ILE A 162 -23.79 10.94 -22.25
N GLU A 163 -23.86 11.68 -21.15
CA GLU A 163 -23.99 13.15 -21.15
C GLU A 163 -22.83 13.83 -21.86
N LYS A 164 -21.60 13.32 -21.68
CA LYS A 164 -20.41 13.84 -22.35
C LYS A 164 -20.50 13.68 -23.87
N THR A 165 -21.10 12.59 -24.37
CA THR A 165 -21.33 12.42 -25.81
C THR A 165 -22.41 13.35 -26.36
N ALA A 166 -23.42 13.68 -25.56
CA ALA A 166 -24.56 14.51 -25.99
C ALA A 166 -24.29 16.02 -25.87
N SER A 167 -23.71 16.47 -24.76
CA SER A 167 -23.54 17.89 -24.41
C SER A 167 -22.08 18.36 -24.44
N GLY A 168 -21.11 17.43 -24.47
CA GLY A 168 -19.68 17.74 -24.35
C GLY A 168 -19.22 18.09 -22.93
N LYS A 169 -20.14 18.33 -21.99
CA LYS A 169 -19.87 18.63 -20.58
C LYS A 169 -20.74 17.75 -19.66
N PRO A 170 -20.20 17.29 -18.51
CA PRO A 170 -20.99 16.59 -17.50
C PRO A 170 -22.02 17.54 -16.87
N LEU A 171 -23.27 17.09 -16.73
CA LEU A 171 -24.34 17.84 -16.06
C LEU A 171 -24.45 17.35 -14.61
N LEU A 172 -24.06 18.20 -13.67
CA LEU A 172 -24.13 17.94 -12.22
C LEU A 172 -25.37 18.60 -11.62
N ASP A 173 -26.52 18.24 -12.17
CA ASP A 173 -27.83 18.83 -11.89
C ASP A 173 -28.43 18.44 -10.53
N THR A 174 -28.05 17.27 -9.99
CA THR A 174 -28.51 16.80 -8.67
C THR A 174 -27.43 16.86 -7.60
N ASP A 175 -27.84 17.07 -6.36
CA ASP A 175 -26.97 17.01 -5.18
C ASP A 175 -26.21 15.68 -5.08
N LEU A 176 -26.87 14.57 -5.45
CA LEU A 176 -26.24 13.25 -5.48
C LEU A 176 -25.11 13.20 -6.51
N LYS A 177 -25.35 13.69 -7.74
CA LYS A 177 -24.32 13.75 -8.79
C LYS A 177 -23.14 14.62 -8.36
N GLN A 178 -23.39 15.77 -7.73
CA GLN A 178 -22.34 16.65 -7.23
C GLN A 178 -21.50 15.96 -6.14
N ALA A 179 -22.15 15.29 -5.18
CA ALA A 179 -21.47 14.55 -4.13
C ALA A 179 -20.64 13.37 -4.69
N LEU A 180 -21.18 12.63 -5.67
CA LEU A 180 -20.47 11.54 -6.34
C LEU A 180 -19.29 12.05 -7.16
N TRP A 181 -19.43 13.21 -7.82
CA TRP A 181 -18.36 13.86 -8.54
C TRP A 181 -17.20 14.23 -7.62
N LEU A 182 -17.49 14.96 -6.53
CA LEU A 182 -16.49 15.33 -5.52
C LEU A 182 -15.80 14.10 -4.94
N TRP A 183 -16.58 13.07 -4.60
CA TRP A 183 -16.01 11.82 -4.11
C TRP A 183 -15.04 11.23 -5.14
N LYS A 184 -15.46 11.12 -6.40
CA LYS A 184 -14.63 10.55 -7.45
C LYS A 184 -13.35 11.35 -7.69
N THR A 185 -13.44 12.68 -7.84
CA THR A 185 -12.27 13.51 -8.17
C THR A 185 -11.25 13.53 -7.05
N ASP A 186 -11.72 13.70 -5.83
CA ASP A 186 -10.83 13.93 -4.69
C ASP A 186 -10.22 12.60 -4.22
N TRP A 187 -11.04 11.53 -4.13
CA TRP A 187 -10.55 10.23 -3.67
C TRP A 187 -9.68 9.51 -4.70
N ASP A 188 -9.98 9.61 -6.00
CA ASP A 188 -9.09 9.06 -7.02
C ASP A 188 -7.72 9.75 -6.97
N ALA A 189 -7.68 11.06 -6.70
CA ALA A 189 -6.44 11.80 -6.57
C ALA A 189 -5.66 11.37 -5.32
N LEU A 190 -6.34 11.25 -4.17
CA LEU A 190 -5.73 10.80 -2.92
C LEU A 190 -5.18 9.37 -3.03
N GLU A 191 -5.95 8.42 -3.55
CA GLU A 191 -5.52 7.02 -3.69
C GLU A 191 -4.34 6.88 -4.65
N LYS A 192 -4.31 7.67 -5.74
CA LYS A 192 -3.16 7.73 -6.65
C LYS A 192 -1.93 8.34 -5.99
N ASN A 193 -2.08 9.39 -5.18
CA ASN A 193 -0.97 10.03 -4.50
C ASN A 193 -0.35 9.12 -3.43
N LEU A 194 -1.16 8.44 -2.62
CA LEU A 194 -0.67 7.46 -1.64
C LEU A 194 0.03 6.28 -2.31
N SER A 195 -0.50 5.80 -3.44
CA SER A 195 0.15 4.74 -4.20
C SER A 195 1.51 5.18 -4.75
N LYS A 196 1.64 6.44 -5.16
CA LYS A 196 2.93 7.02 -5.59
C LYS A 196 3.88 7.18 -4.41
N GLU A 197 3.44 7.75 -3.30
CA GLU A 197 4.28 7.91 -2.10
C GLU A 197 4.78 6.58 -1.56
N ALA A 198 3.93 5.54 -1.52
CA ALA A 198 4.33 4.20 -1.10
C ALA A 198 5.36 3.58 -2.06
N LYS A 199 5.23 3.81 -3.38
CA LYS A 199 6.21 3.35 -4.37
C LYS A 199 7.52 4.11 -4.25
N ASP A 200 7.47 5.42 -4.04
CA ASP A 200 8.64 6.27 -3.88
C ASP A 200 9.38 5.94 -2.58
N ALA A 201 8.67 5.66 -1.48
CA ALA A 201 9.25 5.18 -0.23
C ALA A 201 9.96 3.83 -0.43
N LYS A 202 9.32 2.88 -1.12
CA LYS A 202 9.92 1.57 -1.44
C LYS A 202 11.15 1.71 -2.36
N GLN A 203 11.12 2.68 -3.28
CA GLN A 203 12.25 2.95 -4.17
C GLN A 203 13.42 3.56 -3.41
N LYS A 204 13.18 4.52 -2.52
CA LYS A 204 14.19 5.09 -1.63
C LYS A 204 14.83 4.05 -0.72
N ASP A 205 14.03 3.13 -0.17
CA ASP A 205 14.54 2.04 0.67
C ASP A 205 15.47 1.10 -0.11
N LYS A 206 15.09 0.75 -1.36
CA LYS A 206 15.95 -0.01 -2.27
C LYS A 206 17.27 0.71 -2.58
N GLU A 207 17.21 2.01 -2.85
CA GLU A 207 18.41 2.82 -3.13
C GLU A 207 19.33 2.90 -1.91
N LEU A 208 18.77 3.03 -0.72
CA LEU A 208 19.52 3.02 0.54
C LEU A 208 20.19 1.65 0.78
N ALA A 209 19.48 0.56 0.54
CA ALA A 209 20.03 -0.80 0.64
C ALA A 209 21.17 -1.04 -0.36
N VAL A 210 21.06 -0.52 -1.59
CA VAL A 210 22.13 -0.58 -2.60
C VAL A 210 23.33 0.25 -2.16
N ALA A 211 23.12 1.49 -1.72
CA ALA A 211 24.20 2.36 -1.24
C ALA A 211 24.93 1.74 -0.03
N GLN A 212 24.18 1.13 0.90
CA GLN A 212 24.76 0.42 2.05
C GLN A 212 25.59 -0.79 1.60
N ARG A 213 25.12 -1.55 0.62
CA ARG A 213 25.87 -2.67 0.04
C ARG A 213 27.15 -2.20 -0.64
N GLU A 214 27.08 -1.13 -1.42
CA GLU A 214 28.25 -0.54 -2.10
C GLU A 214 29.28 -0.02 -1.09
N ALA A 215 28.84 0.67 -0.03
CA ALA A 215 29.71 1.12 1.04
C ALA A 215 30.40 -0.06 1.76
N MET A 216 29.67 -1.16 2.02
CA MET A 216 30.27 -2.36 2.60
C MET A 216 31.30 -3.00 1.66
N LEU A 217 31.04 -3.05 0.36
CA LEU A 217 32.00 -3.57 -0.62
C LEU A 217 33.24 -2.68 -0.73
N HIS A 218 33.08 -1.36 -0.66
CA HIS A 218 34.19 -0.40 -0.69
C HIS A 218 35.13 -0.57 0.50
N THR A 219 34.59 -0.65 1.72
CA THR A 219 35.37 -0.86 2.94
C THR A 219 36.09 -2.22 2.97
N LEU A 220 35.58 -3.23 2.26
CA LEU A 220 36.28 -4.50 2.07
C LEU A 220 37.41 -4.39 1.04
N ALA A 221 37.23 -3.60 -0.02
CA ALA A 221 38.22 -3.40 -1.07
C ALA A 221 39.46 -2.63 -0.58
N GLU A 222 39.29 -1.70 0.38
CA GLU A 222 40.38 -0.88 0.94
C GLU A 222 41.24 -1.59 1.99
N LYS A 223 40.87 -2.81 2.42
CA LYS A 223 41.70 -3.56 3.37
C LYS A 223 43.03 -3.93 2.67
N PRO A 224 44.20 -3.59 3.24
CA PRO A 224 45.51 -3.88 2.64
C PRO A 224 45.74 -5.38 2.42
N ASN A 225 45.08 -6.25 3.21
CA ASN A 225 45.06 -7.69 2.98
C ASN A 225 44.37 -8.12 1.68
N PHE A 226 43.47 -7.31 1.10
CA PHE A 226 42.81 -7.66 -0.15
C PHE A 226 43.70 -7.40 -1.37
N GLN A 227 44.46 -6.31 -1.40
CA GLN A 227 45.48 -6.11 -2.43
C GLN A 227 46.65 -7.10 -2.27
N ALA A 228 47.08 -7.40 -1.04
CA ALA A 228 48.10 -8.41 -0.79
C ALA A 228 47.61 -9.83 -1.14
N ALA A 229 46.35 -10.18 -0.84
CA ALA A 229 45.76 -11.46 -1.25
C ALA A 229 45.52 -11.54 -2.76
N LYS A 230 45.09 -10.45 -3.40
CA LYS A 230 44.94 -10.37 -4.86
C LYS A 230 46.31 -10.52 -5.53
N ALA A 231 47.34 -9.81 -5.04
CA ALA A 231 48.72 -9.97 -5.49
C ALA A 231 49.27 -11.38 -5.22
N ALA A 232 48.99 -11.99 -4.07
CA ALA A 232 49.40 -13.37 -3.77
C ALA A 232 48.71 -14.41 -4.67
N VAL A 233 47.47 -14.17 -5.09
CA VAL A 233 46.77 -15.00 -6.09
C VAL A 233 47.37 -14.78 -7.48
N THR A 234 47.68 -13.53 -7.86
CA THR A 234 48.36 -13.24 -9.14
C THR A 234 49.80 -13.76 -9.19
N ILE A 235 50.49 -13.83 -8.05
CA ILE A 235 51.86 -14.39 -7.94
C ILE A 235 51.85 -15.93 -7.86
N ARG A 236 50.75 -16.57 -7.40
CA ARG A 236 50.56 -18.03 -7.50
C ARG A 236 50.09 -18.49 -8.88
N GLU A 237 49.66 -17.59 -9.76
CA GLU A 237 49.50 -17.88 -11.19
C GLU A 237 50.86 -17.89 -11.89
N ARG A 238 51.60 -18.98 -11.66
CA ARG A 238 52.72 -19.57 -12.42
C ARG A 238 53.96 -19.78 -11.56
N PRO A 239 54.08 -21.02 -11.05
CA PRO A 239 55.24 -21.81 -11.40
C PRO A 239 54.79 -23.16 -11.97
N GLY A 240 55.31 -23.50 -13.15
CA GLY A 240 55.12 -24.82 -13.73
C GLY A 240 54.18 -24.85 -14.93
N LYS A 241 54.69 -24.33 -16.05
CA LYS A 241 54.40 -24.88 -17.37
C LYS A 241 54.85 -26.35 -17.34
N ARG A 242 53.99 -27.25 -16.87
CA ARG A 242 54.09 -28.67 -17.22
C ARG A 242 53.44 -28.77 -18.58
N ASP A 243 54.28 -29.00 -19.59
CA ASP A 243 53.85 -29.47 -20.88
C ASP A 243 53.07 -30.77 -20.66
N GLY A 244 51.76 -30.71 -20.88
CA GLY A 244 50.82 -31.76 -20.49
C GLY A 244 49.40 -31.26 -20.70
N THR A 245 49.03 -31.18 -21.97
CA THR A 245 47.68 -31.05 -22.53
C THR A 245 46.57 -31.55 -21.63
N ASP A 246 45.79 -30.61 -21.08
CA ASP A 246 44.33 -30.70 -20.94
C ASP A 246 43.83 -29.30 -20.59
N ASN A 247 43.85 -28.41 -21.59
CA ASN A 247 43.10 -27.18 -21.50
C ASN A 247 41.62 -27.55 -21.56
N PRO A 248 40.81 -27.33 -20.51
CA PRO A 248 39.39 -27.60 -20.56
C PRO A 248 38.83 -26.82 -21.74
N THR A 249 38.26 -27.56 -22.68
CA THR A 249 37.81 -26.97 -23.95
C THR A 249 36.84 -25.84 -23.63
N LYS A 250 36.72 -24.83 -24.49
CA LYS A 250 35.77 -23.71 -24.28
C LYS A 250 34.36 -24.21 -23.93
N LYS A 251 34.00 -25.43 -24.36
CA LYS A 251 32.75 -26.11 -24.02
C LYS A 251 32.64 -26.48 -22.53
N GLU A 252 33.68 -27.02 -21.93
CA GLU A 252 33.71 -27.42 -20.52
C GLU A 252 33.58 -26.21 -19.59
N LYS A 253 34.28 -25.10 -19.89
CA LYS A 253 34.10 -23.84 -19.14
C LYS A 253 32.68 -23.27 -19.23
N VAL A 254 32.03 -23.43 -20.39
CA VAL A 254 30.65 -23.01 -20.59
C VAL A 254 29.69 -23.92 -19.83
N GLU A 255 29.96 -25.23 -19.79
CA GLU A 255 29.19 -26.19 -19.02
C GLU A 255 29.29 -25.94 -17.52
N ASP A 256 30.50 -25.70 -16.99
CA ASP A 256 30.72 -25.34 -15.59
C ASP A 256 30.00 -24.04 -15.19
N LEU A 257 30.03 -23.02 -16.05
CA LEU A 257 29.28 -21.79 -15.82
C LEU A 257 27.77 -22.03 -15.85
N LYS A 258 27.30 -22.91 -16.73
CA LYS A 258 25.88 -23.28 -16.81
C LYS A 258 25.45 -24.09 -15.57
N ALA A 259 26.28 -25.03 -15.10
CA ALA A 259 26.06 -25.79 -13.87
C ALA A 259 26.07 -24.88 -12.64
N LYS A 260 26.97 -23.90 -12.58
CA LYS A 260 27.01 -22.90 -11.51
C LYS A 260 25.77 -22.01 -11.51
N ARG A 261 25.29 -21.58 -12.68
CA ARG A 261 24.03 -20.83 -12.81
C ARG A 261 22.82 -21.67 -12.36
N ARG A 262 22.80 -22.98 -12.65
CA ARG A 262 21.76 -23.89 -12.15
C ARG A 262 21.77 -23.98 -10.63
N ARG A 263 22.93 -24.19 -10.01
CA ARG A 263 23.05 -24.23 -8.53
C ARG A 263 22.63 -22.93 -7.86
N ILE A 264 22.89 -21.78 -8.48
CA ILE A 264 22.44 -20.48 -7.95
C ILE A 264 20.92 -20.41 -7.99
N ARG A 265 20.31 -20.78 -9.12
CA ARG A 265 18.85 -20.80 -9.25
C ARG A 265 18.19 -21.79 -8.29
N GLU A 266 18.71 -23.00 -8.17
CA GLU A 266 18.22 -24.01 -7.21
C GLU A 266 18.31 -23.50 -5.75
N ARG A 267 19.35 -22.73 -5.42
CA ARG A 267 19.48 -22.12 -4.10
C ARG A 267 18.50 -20.96 -3.89
N GLU A 268 18.23 -20.17 -4.92
CA GLU A 268 17.22 -19.10 -4.88
C GLU A 268 15.83 -19.69 -4.71
N ASP A 269 15.49 -20.71 -5.50
CA ASP A 269 14.22 -21.45 -5.41
C ASP A 269 14.03 -22.07 -4.02
N PHE A 270 15.08 -22.68 -3.44
CA PHE A 270 15.04 -23.24 -2.08
C PHE A 270 14.82 -22.17 -1.00
N LEU A 271 15.40 -20.98 -1.17
CA LEU A 271 15.19 -19.88 -0.21
C LEU A 271 13.80 -19.27 -0.33
N GLU A 272 13.24 -19.21 -1.53
CA GLU A 272 11.88 -18.75 -1.79
C GLU A 272 10.86 -19.72 -1.20
N GLU A 273 11.02 -21.04 -1.43
CA GLU A 273 10.19 -22.09 -0.83
C GLU A 273 10.20 -22.00 0.71
N ARG A 274 11.39 -21.87 1.31
CA ARG A 274 11.52 -21.69 2.77
C ARG A 274 10.82 -20.41 3.26
N PHE A 275 10.91 -19.32 2.52
CA PHE A 275 10.25 -18.07 2.89
C PHE A 275 8.72 -18.18 2.81
N GLU A 276 8.20 -18.90 1.81
CA GLU A 276 6.78 -19.20 1.69
C GLU A 276 6.28 -20.09 2.84
N GLU A 277 7.05 -21.10 3.25
CA GLU A 277 6.76 -21.94 4.42
C GLU A 277 6.73 -21.12 5.72
N GLU A 278 7.74 -20.27 5.96
CA GLU A 278 7.79 -19.40 7.15
C GLU A 278 6.64 -18.38 7.14
N SER A 279 6.28 -17.84 5.97
CA SER A 279 5.14 -16.93 5.79
C SER A 279 3.80 -17.63 6.06
N ALA A 280 3.63 -18.86 5.58
CA ALA A 280 2.44 -19.68 5.83
C ALA A 280 2.28 -20.01 7.32
N LEU A 281 3.36 -20.42 7.98
CA LEU A 281 3.38 -20.67 9.42
C LEU A 281 3.04 -19.40 10.22
N MET A 282 3.59 -18.25 9.82
CA MET A 282 3.28 -16.97 10.46
C MET A 282 1.81 -16.59 10.30
N SER A 283 1.24 -16.76 9.11
CA SER A 283 -0.19 -16.55 8.85
C SER A 283 -1.08 -17.47 9.71
N GLU A 284 -0.71 -18.74 9.84
CA GLU A 284 -1.41 -19.71 10.69
C GLU A 284 -1.38 -19.28 12.16
N THR A 285 -0.22 -18.88 12.68
CA THR A 285 -0.11 -18.40 14.08
C THR A 285 -0.95 -17.14 14.33
N LEU A 286 -0.97 -16.19 13.41
CA LEU A 286 -1.80 -14.98 13.53
C LEU A 286 -3.30 -15.32 13.48
N SER A 287 -3.69 -16.27 12.63
CA SER A 287 -5.07 -16.77 12.56
C SER A 287 -5.48 -17.47 13.87
N ALA A 288 -4.61 -18.28 14.46
CA ALA A 288 -4.83 -18.92 15.75
C ALA A 288 -5.00 -17.90 16.89
N ILE A 289 -4.15 -16.87 16.93
CA ILE A 289 -4.27 -15.77 17.90
C ILE A 289 -5.61 -15.03 17.73
N ASN A 290 -6.01 -14.74 16.49
CA ASN A 290 -7.27 -14.06 16.22
C ASN A 290 -8.49 -14.92 16.62
N SER A 291 -8.45 -16.23 16.38
CA SER A 291 -9.48 -17.17 16.84
C SER A 291 -9.58 -17.22 18.37
N LEU A 292 -8.44 -17.24 19.07
CA LEU A 292 -8.39 -17.21 20.53
C LEU A 292 -8.98 -15.90 21.07
N ALA A 293 -8.61 -14.76 20.48
CA ALA A 293 -9.12 -13.44 20.87
C ALA A 293 -10.65 -13.34 20.67
N ASN A 294 -11.18 -13.86 19.55
CA ASN A 294 -12.62 -13.90 19.30
C ASN A 294 -13.36 -14.82 20.27
N THR A 295 -12.74 -15.94 20.66
CA THR A 295 -13.29 -16.85 21.67
C THR A 295 -13.36 -16.20 23.06
N LEU A 296 -12.33 -15.43 23.43
CA LEU A 296 -12.28 -14.64 24.67
C LEU A 296 -13.32 -13.51 24.66
N ALA A 297 -13.51 -12.82 23.53
CA ALA A 297 -14.47 -11.72 23.42
C ALA A 297 -15.94 -12.16 23.38
N GLY A 298 -16.23 -13.39 22.92
CA GLY A 298 -17.60 -13.89 22.73
C GLY A 298 -18.25 -14.59 23.92
N SER A 299 -17.56 -14.77 25.04
CA SER A 299 -17.98 -15.65 26.14
C SER A 299 -18.09 -14.89 27.47
N THR A 300 -19.10 -14.03 27.60
CA THR A 300 -19.22 -13.06 28.71
C THR A 300 -20.28 -13.36 29.77
N SER A 301 -20.94 -14.52 29.80
CA SER A 301 -22.03 -14.74 30.79
C SER A 301 -21.94 -15.96 31.70
N ASN A 302 -20.95 -16.85 31.60
CA ASN A 302 -20.78 -17.97 32.54
C ASN A 302 -19.31 -18.43 32.75
N VAL A 303 -18.33 -17.59 32.41
CA VAL A 303 -16.99 -18.07 32.04
C VAL A 303 -15.88 -17.76 33.06
N GLU A 304 -16.08 -16.90 34.06
CA GLU A 304 -14.98 -16.42 34.92
C GLU A 304 -14.13 -17.54 35.57
N ILE A 305 -14.72 -18.66 35.96
CA ILE A 305 -13.98 -19.78 36.58
C ILE A 305 -13.26 -20.64 35.51
N ALA A 306 -13.87 -20.83 34.33
CA ALA A 306 -13.29 -21.64 33.25
C ALA A 306 -12.20 -20.88 32.47
N THR A 307 -12.30 -19.55 32.34
CA THR A 307 -11.23 -18.72 31.74
C THR A 307 -9.99 -18.68 32.60
N ASN A 308 -10.10 -18.61 33.93
CA ASN A 308 -8.92 -18.54 34.80
C ASN A 308 -8.06 -19.80 34.69
N VAL A 309 -8.67 -21.00 34.73
CA VAL A 309 -7.95 -22.27 34.55
C VAL A 309 -7.32 -22.39 33.16
N LYS A 310 -8.00 -21.90 32.12
CA LYS A 310 -7.47 -21.92 30.75
C LYS A 310 -6.31 -20.94 30.55
N VAL A 311 -6.39 -19.77 31.18
CA VAL A 311 -5.34 -18.74 31.16
C VAL A 311 -4.10 -19.22 31.91
N GLU A 312 -4.24 -19.86 33.08
CA GLU A 312 -3.10 -20.46 33.80
C GLU A 312 -2.40 -21.54 32.99
N ARG A 313 -3.17 -22.43 32.33
CA ARG A 313 -2.58 -23.45 31.44
C ARG A 313 -1.83 -22.84 30.26
N MET A 314 -2.34 -21.76 29.67
CA MET A 314 -1.61 -21.04 28.61
C MET A 314 -0.32 -20.40 29.14
N TYR A 315 -0.32 -19.85 30.36
CA TYR A 315 0.90 -19.31 30.96
C TYR A 315 1.94 -20.40 31.21
N GLU A 316 1.53 -21.61 31.63
CA GLU A 316 2.42 -22.77 31.76
C GLU A 316 2.99 -23.21 30.41
N GLU A 317 2.16 -23.29 29.36
CA GLU A 317 2.64 -23.62 28.00
C GLU A 317 3.64 -22.58 27.48
N ILE A 318 3.38 -21.29 27.70
CA ILE A 318 4.31 -20.21 27.34
C ILE A 318 5.63 -20.34 28.13
N ALA A 319 5.57 -20.70 29.40
CA ALA A 319 6.77 -20.91 30.22
C ALA A 319 7.61 -22.11 29.71
N GLN A 320 6.96 -23.22 29.35
CA GLN A 320 7.61 -24.40 28.77
C GLN A 320 8.25 -24.07 27.41
N LEU A 321 7.55 -23.34 26.54
CA LEU A 321 8.08 -22.93 25.24
C LEU A 321 9.30 -22.01 25.39
N LYS A 322 9.29 -21.08 26.34
CA LYS A 322 10.46 -20.26 26.65
C LYS A 322 11.64 -21.09 27.13
N GLN A 323 11.39 -22.09 27.97
CA GLN A 323 12.44 -22.98 28.46
C GLN A 323 13.06 -23.82 27.33
N GLU A 324 12.24 -24.39 26.43
CA GLU A 324 12.76 -25.17 25.31
C GLU A 324 13.52 -24.29 24.30
N LEU A 325 13.06 -23.06 24.06
CA LEU A 325 13.77 -22.11 23.19
C LEU A 325 15.15 -21.75 23.77
N GLU A 326 15.25 -21.56 25.08
CA GLU A 326 16.54 -21.32 25.74
C GLU A 326 17.44 -22.57 25.66
N ARG A 327 16.87 -23.77 25.82
CA ARG A 327 17.59 -25.04 25.62
C ARG A 327 18.16 -25.15 24.20
N GLN A 328 17.37 -24.82 23.18
CA GLN A 328 17.83 -24.80 21.79
C GLN A 328 18.96 -23.78 21.56
N ARG A 329 18.87 -22.58 22.16
CA ARG A 329 19.94 -21.58 22.09
C ARG A 329 21.24 -22.08 22.71
N THR A 330 21.17 -22.72 23.88
CA THR A 330 22.37 -23.29 24.52
C THR A 330 22.99 -24.41 23.70
N MET A 331 22.18 -25.31 23.12
CA MET A 331 22.69 -26.35 22.21
C MET A 331 23.35 -25.75 20.96
N ALA A 332 22.76 -24.74 20.34
CA ALA A 332 23.35 -24.06 19.19
C ALA A 332 24.65 -23.32 19.56
N ALA A 333 24.71 -22.67 20.72
CA ALA A 333 25.93 -22.06 21.24
C ALA A 333 27.03 -23.10 21.50
N GLN A 334 26.67 -24.28 22.01
CA GLN A 334 27.61 -25.37 22.22
C GLN A 334 28.14 -25.93 20.90
N GLN A 335 27.26 -26.21 19.92
CA GLN A 335 27.67 -26.69 18.59
C GLN A 335 28.59 -25.70 17.87
N THR A 336 28.28 -24.40 17.96
CA THR A 336 29.14 -23.36 17.37
C THR A 336 30.49 -23.28 18.07
N SER A 337 30.53 -23.42 19.41
CA SER A 337 31.78 -23.51 20.17
C SER A 337 32.61 -24.74 19.78
N GLU A 338 32.00 -25.91 19.65
CA GLU A 338 32.68 -27.15 19.23
C GLU A 338 33.25 -27.03 17.82
N MET A 339 32.48 -26.46 16.89
CA MET A 339 32.96 -26.19 15.52
C MET A 339 34.14 -25.22 15.51
N LEU A 340 34.11 -24.16 16.32
CA LEU A 340 35.22 -23.21 16.43
C LEU A 340 36.47 -23.87 17.03
N ALA A 341 36.32 -24.75 18.02
CA ALA A 341 37.41 -25.52 18.59
C ALA A 341 38.05 -26.43 17.52
N MET A 342 37.25 -27.17 16.76
CA MET A 342 37.73 -28.03 15.66
C MET A 342 38.48 -27.21 14.59
N LEU A 343 37.97 -26.04 14.20
CA LEU A 343 38.65 -25.16 13.25
C LEU A 343 39.98 -24.63 13.79
N SER A 344 40.07 -24.37 15.10
CA SER A 344 41.32 -23.95 15.73
C SER A 344 42.38 -25.06 15.74
N GLU A 345 41.96 -26.32 15.93
CA GLU A 345 42.84 -27.49 15.90
C GLU A 345 43.34 -27.79 14.48
N ILE A 346 42.46 -27.69 13.47
CA ILE A 346 42.84 -27.77 12.05
C ILE A 346 43.86 -26.67 11.72
N ARG A 347 43.65 -25.44 12.20
CA ARG A 347 44.60 -24.34 11.99
C ARG A 347 45.96 -24.63 12.65
N ALA A 348 45.97 -25.13 13.87
CA ALA A 348 47.21 -25.48 14.58
C ALA A 348 47.98 -26.61 13.90
N SER A 349 47.29 -27.66 13.43
CA SER A 349 47.93 -28.77 12.70
C SER A 349 48.55 -28.29 11.37
N MET A 350 47.87 -27.41 10.64
CA MET A 350 48.42 -26.79 9.43
C MET A 350 49.67 -25.93 9.71
N GLN A 351 49.72 -25.23 10.84
CA GLN A 351 50.91 -24.46 11.24
C GLN A 351 52.08 -25.37 11.61
N SER A 352 51.82 -26.49 12.30
CA SER A 352 52.87 -27.47 12.64
C SER A 352 53.50 -28.13 11.41
N ASN A 353 52.69 -28.44 10.38
CA ASN A 353 53.19 -29.03 9.13
C ASN A 353 54.02 -28.06 8.28
N ASN A 354 53.86 -26.75 8.46
CA ASN A 354 54.66 -25.73 7.78
C ASN A 354 56.01 -25.45 8.45
N GLN A 355 56.31 -26.06 9.61
CA GLN A 355 57.61 -25.97 10.29
C GLN A 355 58.53 -27.15 9.99
N MET A 356 58.28 -27.92 8.93
CA MET A 356 59.29 -28.88 8.47
C MET A 356 60.51 -28.10 7.98
N PRO A 357 61.69 -28.24 8.62
CA PRO A 357 62.89 -27.53 8.19
C PRO A 357 63.20 -27.97 6.78
N PHE A 358 63.20 -27.01 5.84
CA PHE A 358 63.77 -27.24 4.53
C PHE A 358 65.21 -27.72 4.75
N PRO A 359 65.57 -28.93 4.28
CA PRO A 359 66.95 -29.37 4.36
C PRO A 359 67.77 -28.35 3.55
N TYR A 360 68.61 -27.59 4.27
CA TYR A 360 69.59 -26.70 3.66
C TYR A 360 70.46 -27.53 2.72
N LEU A 361 70.40 -27.22 1.44
CA LEU A 361 71.33 -27.70 0.40
C LEU A 361 72.33 -26.59 0.10
#